data_AF-A0A2H5ZCW4-F1
#
_entry.id   AF-A0A2H5ZCW4-F1
#
_cell.length_a   1.000
_cell.length_b   1.000
_cell.length_c   1.000
_cell.angle_alpha   90.00
_cell.angle_beta   90.00
_cell.angle_gamma   90.00
#
_symmetry.space_group_name_H-M   'P 1'
#
loop_
_entity.id
_entity.type
_entity.pdbx_description
1 polymer ?
#
loop_
_entity_poly.entity_id
_entity_poly.type
_entity_poly.pdbx_seq_one_letter_code
_entity_poly.pdbx_strand_id
1 'polypeptide(L)'
;MRRANLFTMLSAYKPGGPATPFENYCTSALAYLLMRGHRMLRALFAQAAGAGSEPLADVEVQPRLGDAGMADLLLTYEGGKRAVVEVHLEASGPTAHLVAFEEVGKGWYVPPAFILLGLGLEPPPPPWRPLTWWEVVDALEDDPDPLAQEFAEFLLQDVLGQGPVPLEQALSTNRLYALGAAAIRRRFGAKARCVNSASPPMQGRYRYLGTTFSLGDGDPTFWIGIVNEQLPLSEHYHLMLASKERPLESPAPKPRAAGNWNWPYWTGLGRVVRPLTIEAYDELLRRIPT
;
A
#
# COMPACT_ATOMS: atom_id res chain seq x y z
N MET A 1 24.46 12.22 -8.62
CA MET A 1 23.86 11.51 -7.48
C MET A 1 22.61 12.26 -7.06
N ARG A 2 21.41 11.74 -7.36
CA ARG A 2 20.18 12.25 -6.74
C ARG A 2 20.29 11.95 -5.24
N ARG A 3 20.13 12.94 -4.37
CA ARG A 3 19.97 12.68 -2.93
C ARG A 3 18.79 11.71 -2.79
N ALA A 4 19.00 10.58 -2.12
CA ALA A 4 17.88 9.75 -1.71
C ALA A 4 16.99 10.62 -0.83
N ASN A 5 15.74 10.86 -1.23
CA ASN A 5 14.81 11.61 -0.41
C ASN A 5 14.51 10.78 0.86
N LEU A 6 14.12 11.47 1.94
CA LEU A 6 13.91 10.84 3.26
C LEU A 6 12.95 9.65 3.15
N PHE A 7 11.94 9.78 2.31
CA PHE A 7 10.86 8.82 2.09
C PHE A 7 11.33 7.56 1.33
N THR A 8 12.22 7.70 0.34
CA THR A 8 12.83 6.58 -0.40
C THR A 8 13.71 5.75 0.52
N MET A 9 14.47 6.38 1.43
CA MET A 9 15.28 5.65 2.40
C MET A 9 14.43 4.81 3.36
N LEU A 10 13.23 5.28 3.71
CA LEU A 10 12.31 4.60 4.60
C LEU A 10 11.54 3.46 3.90
N SER A 11 11.39 3.55 2.58
CA SER A 11 10.89 2.43 1.77
C SER A 11 11.85 1.22 1.73
N ALA A 12 13.09 1.37 2.19
CA ALA A 12 14.19 0.43 1.93
C ALA A 12 14.26 -0.82 2.85
N TYR A 13 13.34 -0.98 3.80
CA TYR A 13 13.30 -2.15 4.68
C TYR A 13 12.42 -3.28 4.11
N LYS A 14 12.96 -4.51 3.94
CA LYS A 14 12.22 -5.81 4.02
C LYS A 14 13.08 -7.07 3.80
N PRO A 15 12.96 -8.08 4.69
CA PRO A 15 12.27 -9.32 4.29
C PRO A 15 11.37 -9.96 5.37
N GLY A 16 10.18 -10.47 4.98
CA GLY A 16 9.34 -11.38 5.78
C GLY A 16 8.35 -10.79 6.79
N GLY A 17 8.28 -9.46 6.94
CA GLY A 17 7.36 -8.81 7.88
C GLY A 17 5.96 -8.51 7.27
N PRO A 18 4.86 -8.69 8.04
CA PRO A 18 3.59 -8.05 7.72
C PRO A 18 3.81 -6.54 7.82
N ALA A 19 3.51 -5.76 6.79
CA ALA A 19 4.06 -4.40 6.66
C ALA A 19 3.40 -3.37 7.59
N THR A 20 3.76 -3.37 8.88
CA THR A 20 3.36 -2.38 9.89
C THR A 20 4.25 -1.12 10.00
N PRO A 21 5.54 -1.08 9.54
CA PRO A 21 6.33 0.16 9.60
C PRO A 21 5.84 1.26 8.64
N PHE A 22 5.15 0.88 7.55
CA PHE A 22 4.65 1.83 6.55
C PHE A 22 3.41 2.58 7.07
N GLU A 23 2.50 1.90 7.76
CA GLU A 23 1.31 2.53 8.36
C GLU A 23 1.72 3.56 9.40
N ASN A 24 2.57 3.18 10.36
CA ASN A 24 3.12 4.11 11.36
C ASN A 24 3.79 5.34 10.72
N TYR A 25 4.47 5.13 9.60
CA TYR A 25 5.12 6.22 8.88
C TYR A 25 4.11 7.15 8.21
N CYS A 26 3.16 6.61 7.47
CA CYS A 26 2.09 7.39 6.86
C CYS A 26 1.30 8.17 7.92
N THR A 27 0.97 7.52 9.04
CA THR A 27 0.34 8.15 10.22
C THR A 27 1.19 9.30 10.77
N SER A 28 2.50 9.09 10.95
CA SER A 28 3.41 10.12 11.47
C SER A 28 3.61 11.30 10.49
N ALA A 29 3.74 11.02 9.20
CA ALA A 29 3.88 12.04 8.16
C ALA A 29 2.61 12.90 8.05
N LEU A 30 1.43 12.25 8.04
CA LEU A 30 0.14 12.94 8.09
C LEU A 30 0.03 13.82 9.32
N ALA A 31 0.36 13.30 10.50
CA ALA A 31 0.31 14.07 11.74
C ALA A 31 1.22 15.30 11.67
N TYR A 32 2.47 15.12 11.23
CA TYR A 32 3.42 16.22 11.07
C TYR A 32 2.85 17.31 10.15
N LEU A 33 2.34 16.93 8.98
CA LEU A 33 1.77 17.90 8.04
C LEU A 33 0.50 18.57 8.62
N LEU A 34 -0.38 17.81 9.25
CA LEU A 34 -1.56 18.37 9.92
C LEU A 34 -1.16 19.35 11.03
N MET A 35 -0.14 19.07 11.83
CA MET A 35 0.36 19.98 12.87
C MET A 35 1.02 21.23 12.29
N ARG A 36 1.72 21.12 11.15
CA ARG A 36 2.43 22.23 10.50
C ARG A 36 1.54 23.24 9.78
N GLY A 37 0.27 22.91 9.54
CA GLY A 37 -0.68 23.87 8.99
C GLY A 37 -0.91 23.79 7.48
N HIS A 38 -0.60 22.66 6.84
CA HIS A 38 -0.84 22.47 5.42
C HIS A 38 -2.35 22.63 5.11
N ARG A 39 -2.68 23.73 4.42
CA ARG A 39 -4.03 24.30 4.41
C ARG A 39 -5.06 23.38 3.76
N MET A 40 -4.73 22.84 2.58
CA MET A 40 -5.64 21.96 1.83
C MET A 40 -5.79 20.61 2.55
N LEU A 41 -4.70 20.05 3.09
CA LEU A 41 -4.76 18.84 3.91
C LEU A 41 -5.65 19.02 5.15
N ARG A 42 -5.51 20.13 5.89
CA ARG A 42 -6.39 20.43 7.04
C ARG A 42 -7.86 20.57 6.61
N ALA A 43 -8.12 21.26 5.51
CA ALA A 43 -9.48 21.44 4.99
C ALA A 43 -10.12 20.10 4.62
N LEU A 44 -9.36 19.20 3.99
CA LEU A 44 -9.79 17.85 3.63
C LEU A 44 -10.25 17.06 4.87
N PHE A 45 -9.42 17.00 5.92
CA PHE A 45 -9.77 16.31 7.16
C PHE A 45 -10.89 17.00 7.93
N ALA A 46 -10.96 18.33 7.93
CA ALA A 46 -12.06 19.08 8.55
C ALA A 46 -13.39 18.80 7.86
N GLN A 47 -13.41 18.74 6.53
CA GLN A 47 -14.59 18.37 5.75
C GLN A 47 -15.02 16.93 6.04
N ALA A 48 -14.08 15.97 6.03
CA ALA A 48 -14.36 14.57 6.34
C ALA A 48 -14.92 14.42 7.77
N ALA A 49 -14.37 15.15 8.74
CA ALA A 49 -14.87 15.22 10.11
C ALA A 49 -16.21 15.96 10.23
N GLY A 50 -16.61 16.73 9.22
CA GLY A 50 -17.74 17.66 9.28
C GLY A 50 -17.53 18.80 10.27
N ALA A 51 -16.28 19.21 10.52
CA ALA A 51 -15.91 20.37 11.33
C ALA A 51 -16.00 21.69 10.53
N GLY A 52 -16.31 21.63 9.23
CA GLY A 52 -16.48 22.82 8.39
C GLY A 52 -15.16 23.58 8.25
N SER A 53 -15.17 24.86 8.63
CA SER A 53 -14.00 25.74 8.62
C SER A 53 -13.33 25.89 9.98
N GLU A 54 -13.69 25.06 10.98
CA GLU A 54 -13.06 25.11 12.30
C GLU A 54 -11.56 24.77 12.18
N PRO A 55 -10.67 25.56 12.81
CA PRO A 55 -9.26 25.23 12.85
C PRO A 55 -8.99 23.94 13.61
N LEU A 56 -7.99 23.19 13.14
CA LEU A 56 -7.45 22.03 13.85
C LEU A 56 -6.60 22.53 15.02
N ALA A 57 -7.03 22.20 16.25
CA ALA A 57 -6.40 22.63 17.49
C ALA A 57 -5.31 21.66 17.96
N ASP A 58 -5.56 20.35 17.83
CA ASP A 58 -4.63 19.32 18.31
C ASP A 58 -4.65 18.06 17.43
N VAL A 59 -3.51 17.36 17.42
CA VAL A 59 -3.28 16.10 16.70
C VAL A 59 -2.57 15.14 17.63
N GLU A 60 -3.27 14.11 18.08
CA GLU A 60 -2.69 13.03 18.85
C GLU A 60 -2.34 11.87 17.90
N VAL A 61 -1.11 11.37 18.02
CA VAL A 61 -0.59 10.25 17.22
C VAL A 61 -0.61 8.99 18.06
N GLN A 62 -1.23 7.94 17.53
CA GLN A 62 -1.39 6.67 18.21
C GLN A 62 -2.03 6.75 19.62
N PRO A 63 -3.09 7.57 19.81
CA PRO A 63 -3.72 7.70 21.12
C PRO A 63 -4.43 6.42 21.53
N ARG A 64 -4.36 6.11 22.83
CA ARG A 64 -5.09 4.99 23.41
C ARG A 64 -6.56 5.36 23.61
N LEU A 65 -7.47 4.65 22.94
CA LEU A 65 -8.92 4.79 23.08
C LEU A 65 -9.44 3.81 24.14
N GLY A 66 -9.14 4.10 25.41
CA GLY A 66 -9.53 3.24 26.53
C GLY A 66 -8.97 1.82 26.41
N ASP A 67 -9.86 0.82 26.52
CA ASP A 67 -9.52 -0.59 26.35
C ASP A 67 -9.74 -1.12 24.92
N ALA A 68 -10.26 -0.28 24.01
CA ALA A 68 -10.52 -0.68 22.63
C ALA A 68 -9.24 -0.81 21.78
N GLY A 69 -8.16 -0.12 22.17
CA GLY A 69 -6.86 -0.19 21.48
C GLY A 69 -6.21 1.18 21.25
N MET A 70 -5.30 1.24 20.29
CA MET A 70 -4.65 2.47 19.82
C MET A 70 -5.20 2.81 18.44
N ALA A 71 -5.77 3.99 18.28
CA ALA A 71 -6.17 4.50 16.97
C ALA A 71 -4.97 5.14 16.26
N ASP A 72 -4.98 5.33 14.95
CA ASP A 72 -3.84 5.98 14.26
C ASP A 72 -3.71 7.46 14.60
N LEU A 73 -4.80 8.23 14.47
CA LEU A 73 -4.84 9.65 14.83
C LEU A 73 -6.14 10.00 15.57
N LEU A 74 -6.04 10.94 16.50
CA LEU A 74 -7.18 11.69 17.04
C LEU A 74 -6.98 13.17 16.75
N LEU A 75 -7.90 13.74 15.99
CA LEU A 75 -7.92 15.15 15.64
C LEU A 75 -8.91 15.88 16.54
N THR A 76 -8.50 17.01 17.13
CA THR A 76 -9.39 17.89 17.90
C THR A 76 -9.45 19.27 17.25
N TYR A 77 -10.65 19.74 16.95
CA TYR A 77 -10.92 21.06 16.37
C TYR A 77 -11.24 22.07 17.48
N GLU A 78 -11.01 23.37 17.22
CA GLU A 78 -11.24 24.43 18.22
C GLU A 78 -12.68 24.48 18.76
N GLY A 79 -13.68 24.08 17.97
CA GLY A 79 -15.09 23.96 18.41
C GLY A 79 -15.37 22.75 19.32
N GLY A 80 -14.34 21.97 19.68
CA GLY A 80 -14.45 20.77 20.52
C GLY A 80 -14.86 19.51 19.76
N LYS A 81 -15.12 19.61 18.45
CA LYS A 81 -15.36 18.45 17.60
C LYS A 81 -14.10 17.60 17.51
N ARG A 82 -14.27 16.29 17.47
CA ARG A 82 -13.16 15.33 17.35
C ARG A 82 -13.35 14.40 16.16
N ALA A 83 -12.26 13.89 15.62
CA ALA A 83 -12.27 12.84 14.61
C ALA A 83 -11.24 11.75 14.94
N VAL A 84 -11.71 10.50 15.01
CA VAL A 84 -10.85 9.32 15.05
C VAL A 84 -10.54 8.92 13.62
N VAL A 85 -9.26 8.77 13.29
CA VAL A 85 -8.79 8.40 11.96
C VAL A 85 -8.05 7.07 12.06
N GLU A 86 -8.43 6.14 11.18
CA GLU A 86 -7.71 4.88 10.96
C GLU A 86 -7.09 4.87 9.56
N VAL A 87 -5.85 4.40 9.46
CA VAL A 87 -5.01 4.50 8.28
C VAL A 87 -4.74 3.09 7.74
N HIS A 88 -5.28 2.80 6.56
CA HIS A 88 -5.10 1.52 5.88
C HIS A 88 -4.24 1.69 4.62
N LEU A 89 -3.18 0.90 4.49
CA LEU A 89 -2.36 0.85 3.27
C LEU A 89 -2.71 -0.34 2.37
N GLU A 90 -3.40 -1.34 2.91
CA GLU A 90 -3.83 -2.52 2.18
C GLU A 90 -5.33 -2.50 1.85
N ALA A 91 -5.71 -3.15 0.75
CA ALA A 91 -7.09 -3.22 0.28
C ALA A 91 -8.03 -3.97 1.23
N SER A 92 -7.48 -4.93 2.00
CA SER A 92 -8.24 -5.83 2.87
C SER A 92 -7.69 -5.81 4.29
N GLY A 93 -7.42 -4.61 4.81
CA GLY A 93 -6.97 -4.42 6.19
C GLY A 93 -8.01 -4.94 7.20
N PRO A 94 -7.59 -5.41 8.39
CA PRO A 94 -8.52 -5.82 9.43
C PRO A 94 -9.42 -4.64 9.83
N THR A 95 -10.73 -4.85 9.92
CA THR A 95 -11.69 -3.81 10.36
C THR A 95 -12.41 -4.17 11.66
N ALA A 96 -12.05 -5.29 12.28
CA ALA A 96 -12.73 -5.78 13.48
C ALA A 96 -12.62 -4.82 14.68
N HIS A 97 -11.53 -4.05 14.75
CA HIS A 97 -11.30 -3.08 15.82
C HIS A 97 -12.12 -1.80 15.69
N LEU A 98 -12.60 -1.48 14.48
CA LEU A 98 -13.36 -0.25 14.21
C LEU A 98 -14.62 -0.14 15.09
N VAL A 99 -15.33 -1.25 15.29
CA VAL A 99 -16.53 -1.32 16.14
C VAL A 99 -16.20 -0.98 17.61
N ALA A 100 -15.04 -1.41 18.10
CA ALA A 100 -14.63 -1.11 19.47
C ALA A 100 -14.33 0.39 19.67
N PHE A 101 -13.76 1.06 18.65
CA PHE A 101 -13.55 2.50 18.68
C PHE A 101 -14.87 3.28 18.63
N GLU A 102 -15.85 2.80 17.85
CA GLU A 102 -17.19 3.38 17.82
C GLU A 102 -17.84 3.38 19.21
N GLU A 103 -17.79 2.26 19.92
CA GLU A 103 -18.35 2.14 21.27
C GLU A 103 -17.69 3.09 22.26
N VAL A 104 -16.35 3.24 22.19
CA VAL A 104 -15.64 4.21 23.04
C VAL A 104 -16.06 5.65 22.72
N GLY A 105 -16.17 5.99 21.43
CA GLY A 105 -16.56 7.33 20.99
C GLY A 105 -18.00 7.71 21.37
N LYS A 106 -18.92 6.74 21.46
CA LYS A 106 -20.30 6.98 21.95
C LYS A 106 -20.34 7.44 23.41
N GLY A 107 -19.33 7.09 24.21
CA GLY A 107 -19.21 7.51 25.61
C GLY A 107 -18.70 8.95 25.79
N TRP A 108 -18.31 9.64 24.72
CA TRP A 108 -17.80 11.01 24.79
C TRP A 108 -18.93 12.03 24.82
N TYR A 109 -18.69 13.18 25.45
CA TYR A 109 -19.68 14.26 25.55
C TYR A 109 -20.19 14.74 24.18
N VAL A 110 -19.28 14.85 23.21
CA VAL A 110 -19.60 15.03 21.79
C VAL A 110 -19.09 13.81 21.02
N PRO A 111 -19.96 13.06 20.33
CA PRO A 111 -19.52 11.92 19.52
C PRO A 111 -18.51 12.36 18.45
N PRO A 112 -17.37 11.65 18.31
CA PRO A 112 -16.40 11.98 17.27
C PRO A 112 -16.93 11.59 15.88
N ALA A 113 -16.36 12.18 14.84
CA ALA A 113 -16.41 11.61 13.50
C ALA A 113 -15.45 10.42 13.40
N PHE A 114 -15.77 9.44 12.57
CA PHE A 114 -14.92 8.29 12.29
C PHE A 114 -14.51 8.35 10.81
N ILE A 115 -13.21 8.33 10.53
CA ILE A 115 -12.64 8.48 9.20
C ILE A 115 -11.74 7.27 8.91
N LEU A 116 -12.02 6.55 7.83
CA LEU A 116 -11.14 5.49 7.35
C LEU A 116 -10.38 6.00 6.13
N LEU A 117 -9.09 6.26 6.31
CA LEU A 117 -8.17 6.63 5.23
C LEU A 117 -7.62 5.37 4.56
N GLY A 118 -7.83 5.20 3.26
CA GLY A 118 -7.29 4.05 2.56
C GLY A 118 -7.26 4.17 1.04
N LEU A 119 -7.28 3.02 0.35
CA LEU A 119 -7.24 2.97 -1.11
C LEU A 119 -8.59 3.30 -1.79
N GLY A 120 -9.68 3.39 -1.03
CA GLY A 120 -11.02 3.74 -1.55
C GLY A 120 -11.68 2.67 -2.43
N LEU A 121 -11.28 1.40 -2.29
CA LEU A 121 -11.74 0.32 -3.16
C LEU A 121 -13.10 -0.25 -2.74
N GLU A 122 -13.40 -0.20 -1.45
CA GLU A 122 -14.67 -0.57 -0.86
C GLU A 122 -15.10 0.54 0.10
N PRO A 123 -16.41 0.83 0.22
CA PRO A 123 -16.89 1.78 1.20
C PRO A 123 -16.65 1.23 2.61
N PRO A 124 -16.21 2.07 3.56
CA PRO A 124 -16.08 1.65 4.95
C PRO A 124 -17.46 1.35 5.56
N PRO A 125 -17.52 0.53 6.63
CA PRO A 125 -18.77 0.28 7.34
C PRO A 125 -19.28 1.57 7.98
N PRO A 126 -20.57 1.92 7.88
CA PRO A 126 -21.14 3.02 8.66
C PRO A 126 -20.87 2.80 10.16
N PRO A 127 -20.52 3.85 10.93
CA PRO A 127 -20.56 5.28 10.61
C PRO A 127 -19.26 5.86 10.02
N TRP A 128 -18.27 5.02 9.69
CA TRP A 128 -16.99 5.48 9.15
C TRP A 128 -17.17 6.14 7.80
N ARG A 129 -16.46 7.27 7.62
CA ARG A 129 -16.45 8.03 6.37
C ARG A 129 -15.17 7.72 5.60
N PRO A 130 -15.26 7.51 4.28
CA PRO A 130 -14.06 7.26 3.49
C PRO A 130 -13.24 8.54 3.35
N LEU A 131 -11.93 8.37 3.39
CA LEU A 131 -10.94 9.28 2.86
C LEU A 131 -9.93 8.46 2.06
N THR A 132 -9.40 8.98 0.96
CA THR A 132 -8.50 8.22 0.09
C THR A 132 -7.10 8.80 0.04
N TRP A 133 -6.11 7.94 -0.20
CA TRP A 133 -4.74 8.39 -0.46
C TRP A 133 -4.62 9.29 -1.69
N TRP A 134 -5.52 9.13 -2.67
CA TRP A 134 -5.60 10.04 -3.82
C TRP A 134 -6.02 11.45 -3.40
N GLU A 135 -7.06 11.58 -2.57
CA GLU A 135 -7.47 12.89 -2.04
C GLU A 135 -6.38 13.54 -1.18
N VAL A 136 -5.60 12.73 -0.44
CA VAL A 136 -4.43 13.24 0.31
C VAL A 136 -3.35 13.75 -0.65
N VAL A 137 -3.06 13.04 -1.74
CA VAL A 137 -2.11 13.49 -2.78
C VAL A 137 -2.59 14.80 -3.40
N ASP A 138 -3.85 14.87 -3.83
CA ASP A 138 -4.44 16.08 -4.43
C ASP A 138 -4.36 17.28 -3.47
N ALA A 139 -4.57 17.05 -2.16
CA ALA A 139 -4.44 18.09 -1.15
C ALA A 139 -3.01 18.55 -0.89
N LEU A 140 -1.99 17.83 -1.37
CA LEU A 140 -0.57 18.16 -1.23
C LEU A 140 0.09 18.63 -2.53
N GLU A 141 -0.56 18.45 -3.69
CA GLU A 141 0.02 18.68 -5.03
C GLU A 141 0.61 20.08 -5.21
N ASP A 142 -0.08 21.12 -4.72
CA ASP A 142 0.35 22.52 -4.83
C ASP A 142 0.99 23.06 -3.54
N ASP A 143 1.31 22.21 -2.57
CA ASP A 143 1.90 22.67 -1.31
C ASP A 143 3.35 23.12 -1.52
N PRO A 144 3.73 24.34 -1.08
CA PRO A 144 5.07 24.87 -1.32
C PRO A 144 6.15 24.21 -0.45
N ASP A 145 5.80 23.42 0.58
CA ASP A 145 6.78 22.72 1.40
C ASP A 145 7.36 21.51 0.65
N PRO A 146 8.69 21.44 0.45
CA PRO A 146 9.34 20.29 -0.18
C PRO A 146 9.01 18.94 0.48
N LEU A 147 8.78 18.91 1.79
CA LEU A 147 8.42 17.67 2.49
C LEU A 147 7.02 17.17 2.14
N ALA A 148 6.08 18.08 1.90
CA ALA A 148 4.74 17.70 1.44
C ALA A 148 4.82 17.06 0.04
N GLN A 149 5.65 17.63 -0.84
CA GLN A 149 5.91 17.09 -2.18
C GLN A 149 6.60 15.73 -2.14
N GLU A 150 7.64 15.56 -1.30
CA GLU A 150 8.31 14.27 -1.13
C GLU A 150 7.34 13.20 -0.58
N PHE A 151 6.43 13.56 0.32
CA PHE A 151 5.41 12.65 0.83
C PHE A 151 4.37 12.29 -0.23
N ALA A 152 3.89 13.27 -1.01
CA ALA A 152 2.97 13.01 -2.12
C ALA A 152 3.60 12.06 -3.16
N GLU A 153 4.88 12.27 -3.52
CA GLU A 153 5.61 11.37 -4.41
C GLU A 153 5.71 9.95 -3.85
N PHE A 154 6.00 9.81 -2.55
CA PHE A 154 6.01 8.52 -1.87
C PHE A 154 4.63 7.84 -1.89
N LEU A 155 3.55 8.56 -1.60
CA LEU A 155 2.19 8.01 -1.67
C LEU A 155 1.89 7.50 -3.09
N LEU A 156 2.22 8.28 -4.11
CA LEU A 156 2.03 7.89 -5.51
C LEU A 156 2.81 6.62 -5.86
N GLN A 157 4.09 6.55 -5.51
CA GLN A 157 4.99 5.48 -6.00
C GLN A 157 4.97 4.23 -5.12
N ASP A 158 4.98 4.39 -3.80
CA ASP A 158 5.20 3.31 -2.83
C ASP A 158 3.91 2.79 -2.17
N VAL A 159 2.81 3.55 -2.24
CA VAL A 159 1.48 3.11 -1.76
C VAL A 159 0.54 2.84 -2.93
N LEU A 160 0.40 3.80 -3.84
CA LEU A 160 -0.55 3.76 -4.96
C LEU A 160 0.01 3.01 -6.18
N GLY A 161 1.31 2.74 -6.23
CA GLY A 161 1.95 1.92 -7.26
C GLY A 161 2.09 2.60 -8.62
N GLN A 162 2.26 3.92 -8.63
CA GLN A 162 2.42 4.71 -9.85
C GLN A 162 3.86 4.76 -10.36
N GLY A 163 3.99 4.90 -11.68
CA GLY A 163 5.26 5.12 -12.37
C GLY A 163 6.10 3.85 -12.61
N PRO A 164 7.14 3.97 -13.44
CA PRO A 164 8.03 2.86 -13.77
C PRO A 164 8.92 2.48 -12.58
N VAL A 165 9.22 1.19 -12.43
CA VAL A 165 10.05 0.65 -11.34
C VAL A 165 11.33 0.03 -11.92
N PRO A 166 12.47 0.74 -11.90
CA PRO A 166 13.78 0.17 -12.21
C PRO A 166 14.10 -1.06 -11.35
N LEU A 167 14.90 -1.98 -11.89
CA LEU A 167 15.23 -3.23 -11.18
C LEU A 167 15.86 -2.99 -9.81
N GLU A 168 16.76 -2.01 -9.68
CA GLU A 168 17.38 -1.65 -8.40
C GLU A 168 16.31 -1.33 -7.34
N GLN A 169 15.36 -0.45 -7.69
CA GLN A 169 14.27 -0.08 -6.79
C GLN A 169 13.30 -1.23 -6.54
N ALA A 170 13.06 -2.09 -7.54
CA ALA A 170 12.26 -3.28 -7.35
C ALA A 170 12.85 -4.21 -6.27
N LEU A 171 14.19 -4.28 -6.19
CA LEU A 171 14.91 -5.13 -5.24
C LEU A 171 15.11 -4.47 -3.86
N SER A 172 15.05 -3.13 -3.79
CA SER A 172 15.43 -2.39 -2.60
C SER A 172 14.33 -1.53 -1.98
N THR A 173 13.11 -1.51 -2.53
CA THR A 173 11.99 -0.65 -2.05
C THR A 173 10.65 -1.39 -2.09
N ASN A 174 9.56 -0.74 -1.67
CA ASN A 174 8.21 -1.30 -1.75
C ASN A 174 7.58 -1.17 -3.15
N ARG A 175 8.21 -0.42 -4.07
CA ARG A 175 7.63 -0.06 -5.37
C ARG A 175 7.19 -1.24 -6.22
N LEU A 176 7.92 -2.37 -6.20
CA LEU A 176 7.49 -3.56 -6.95
C LEU A 176 6.16 -4.12 -6.44
N TYR A 177 5.99 -4.17 -5.12
CA TYR A 177 4.77 -4.65 -4.49
C TYR A 177 3.61 -3.70 -4.74
N ALA A 178 3.86 -2.39 -4.59
CA ALA A 178 2.88 -1.35 -4.86
C ALA A 178 2.39 -1.42 -6.32
N LEU A 179 3.33 -1.50 -7.28
CA LEU A 179 3.04 -1.66 -8.71
C LEU A 179 2.23 -2.94 -8.98
N GLY A 180 2.67 -4.08 -8.44
CA GLY A 180 2.00 -5.35 -8.65
C GLY A 180 0.59 -5.37 -8.09
N ALA A 181 0.41 -4.89 -6.86
CA ALA A 181 -0.90 -4.79 -6.23
C ALA A 181 -1.82 -3.81 -6.97
N ALA A 182 -1.30 -2.67 -7.44
CA ALA A 182 -2.06 -1.72 -8.26
C ALA A 182 -2.56 -2.35 -9.57
N ALA A 183 -1.69 -3.06 -10.28
CA ALA A 183 -2.07 -3.76 -11.52
C ALA A 183 -3.13 -4.85 -11.27
N ILE A 184 -2.95 -5.67 -10.23
CA ILE A 184 -3.90 -6.72 -9.86
C ILE A 184 -5.28 -6.12 -9.55
N ARG A 185 -5.34 -5.08 -8.72
CA ARG A 185 -6.57 -4.38 -8.38
C ARG A 185 -7.25 -3.75 -9.59
N ARG A 186 -6.47 -3.11 -10.47
CA ARG A 186 -6.98 -2.54 -11.71
C ARG A 186 -7.64 -3.60 -12.60
N ARG A 187 -7.05 -4.80 -12.67
CA ARG A 187 -7.52 -5.88 -13.54
C ARG A 187 -8.72 -6.66 -12.96
N PHE A 188 -8.71 -6.93 -11.65
CA PHE A 188 -9.63 -7.88 -11.00
C PHE A 188 -10.53 -7.26 -9.93
N GLY A 189 -10.35 -5.97 -9.62
CA GLY A 189 -11.16 -5.23 -8.67
C GLY A 189 -10.72 -5.38 -7.21
N ALA A 190 -11.54 -4.82 -6.31
CA ALA A 190 -11.25 -4.69 -4.88
C ALA A 190 -11.12 -6.02 -4.13
N LYS A 191 -11.80 -7.07 -4.62
CA LYS A 191 -11.82 -8.40 -4.00
C LYS A 191 -10.52 -9.18 -4.18
N ALA A 192 -9.61 -8.70 -5.02
CA ALA A 192 -8.33 -9.36 -5.23
C ALA A 192 -7.42 -9.12 -4.02
N ARG A 193 -7.14 -10.18 -3.26
CA ARG A 193 -6.26 -10.10 -2.09
C ARG A 193 -4.83 -10.23 -2.55
N CYS A 194 -3.99 -9.30 -2.13
CA CYS A 194 -2.57 -9.23 -2.51
C CYS A 194 -1.71 -9.44 -1.27
N VAL A 195 -0.71 -10.31 -1.36
CA VAL A 195 0.25 -10.58 -0.30
C VAL A 195 1.66 -10.49 -0.87
N ASN A 196 2.51 -9.69 -0.23
CA ASN A 196 3.91 -9.56 -0.60
C ASN A 196 4.62 -10.90 -0.40
N SER A 197 5.40 -11.32 -1.40
CA SER A 197 6.02 -12.65 -1.46
C SER A 197 7.45 -12.56 -1.98
N ALA A 198 8.39 -12.98 -1.15
CA ALA A 198 9.82 -12.95 -1.45
C ALA A 198 10.51 -14.21 -0.95
N SER A 199 11.55 -14.65 -1.64
CA SER A 199 12.53 -15.55 -1.04
C SER A 199 13.39 -14.81 -0.01
N PRO A 200 14.04 -15.49 0.95
CA PRO A 200 15.11 -14.87 1.72
C PRO A 200 16.20 -14.31 0.79
N PRO A 201 16.75 -13.11 1.07
CA PRO A 201 17.82 -12.56 0.26
C PRO A 201 19.13 -13.35 0.47
N MET A 202 19.86 -13.57 -0.62
CA MET A 202 21.20 -14.15 -0.63
C MET A 202 22.14 -13.15 -1.28
N GLN A 203 23.03 -12.53 -0.50
CA GLN A 203 23.94 -11.48 -0.97
C GLN A 203 23.22 -10.32 -1.69
N GLY A 204 22.09 -9.86 -1.14
CA GLY A 204 21.27 -8.79 -1.73
C GLY A 204 20.44 -9.21 -2.95
N ARG A 205 20.43 -10.50 -3.32
CA ARG A 205 19.66 -11.03 -4.45
C ARG A 205 18.55 -11.94 -3.97
N TYR A 206 17.46 -12.00 -4.73
CA TYR A 206 16.30 -12.82 -4.46
C TYR A 206 16.20 -13.93 -5.50
N ARG A 207 15.74 -15.12 -5.10
CA ARG A 207 15.27 -16.14 -6.05
C ARG A 207 14.01 -15.66 -6.74
N TYR A 208 13.10 -15.06 -5.98
CA TYR A 208 11.88 -14.44 -6.47
C TYR A 208 11.45 -13.30 -5.54
N LEU A 209 10.76 -12.32 -6.10
CA LEU A 209 10.21 -11.16 -5.41
C LEU A 209 8.95 -10.69 -6.16
N GLY A 210 7.81 -10.60 -5.50
CA GLY A 210 6.56 -10.27 -6.17
C GLY A 210 5.33 -10.39 -5.28
N THR A 211 4.17 -10.41 -5.89
CA THR A 211 2.88 -10.43 -5.19
C THR A 211 2.19 -11.77 -5.44
N THR A 212 1.89 -12.50 -4.37
CA THR A 212 0.94 -13.62 -4.43
C THR A 212 -0.46 -13.06 -4.28
N PHE A 213 -1.42 -13.53 -5.07
CA PHE A 213 -2.79 -13.01 -5.03
C PHE A 213 -3.85 -14.07 -5.30
N SER A 214 -5.06 -13.78 -4.84
CA SER A 214 -6.30 -14.52 -5.13
C SER A 214 -7.29 -13.61 -5.86
N LEU A 215 -8.19 -14.19 -6.64
CA LEU A 215 -9.28 -13.45 -7.31
C LEU A 215 -10.58 -13.41 -6.47
N GLY A 216 -10.48 -13.72 -5.17
CA GLY A 216 -11.59 -13.78 -4.22
C GLY A 216 -11.12 -14.18 -2.83
N ASP A 217 -12.03 -14.68 -1.99
CA ASP A 217 -11.78 -14.96 -0.57
C ASP A 217 -11.02 -16.26 -0.28
N GLY A 218 -10.59 -16.98 -1.33
CA GLY A 218 -9.84 -18.23 -1.21
C GLY A 218 -8.32 -18.02 -1.03
N ASP A 219 -7.61 -19.13 -0.91
CA ASP A 219 -6.16 -19.14 -0.85
C ASP A 219 -5.53 -18.45 -2.08
N PRO A 220 -4.39 -17.76 -1.94
CA PRO A 220 -3.68 -17.21 -3.09
C PRO A 220 -3.25 -18.30 -4.07
N THR A 221 -3.76 -18.21 -5.30
CA THR A 221 -3.55 -19.17 -6.39
C THR A 221 -2.67 -18.65 -7.52
N PHE A 222 -2.40 -17.34 -7.54
CA PHE A 222 -1.57 -16.68 -8.55
C PHE A 222 -0.40 -15.94 -7.90
N TRP A 223 0.69 -15.78 -8.64
CA TRP A 223 1.86 -15.03 -8.21
C TRP A 223 2.45 -14.31 -9.40
N ILE A 224 2.76 -13.03 -9.24
CA ILE A 224 3.36 -12.21 -10.29
C ILE A 224 4.52 -11.40 -9.72
N GLY A 225 5.64 -11.37 -10.43
CA GLY A 225 6.80 -10.60 -10.02
C GLY A 225 8.06 -11.01 -10.74
N ILE A 226 9.19 -10.64 -10.15
CA ILE A 226 10.50 -10.92 -10.71
C ILE A 226 11.08 -12.21 -10.14
N VAL A 227 11.72 -13.00 -10.98
CA VAL A 227 12.34 -14.29 -10.61
C VAL A 227 13.70 -14.42 -11.26
N ASN A 228 14.68 -14.90 -10.50
CA ASN A 228 16.00 -15.22 -11.04
C ASN A 228 15.89 -16.49 -11.89
N GLU A 229 16.58 -16.53 -13.02
CA GLU A 229 16.46 -17.68 -13.92
C GLU A 229 17.12 -18.93 -13.32
N GLN A 230 18.30 -18.77 -12.71
CA GLN A 230 19.19 -19.88 -12.34
C GLN A 230 19.92 -19.66 -11.00
N LEU A 231 20.59 -20.71 -10.53
CA LEU A 231 21.57 -20.65 -9.44
C LEU A 231 22.97 -20.87 -10.02
N PRO A 232 24.02 -20.15 -9.55
CA PRO A 232 23.98 -19.09 -8.53
C PRO A 232 23.19 -17.85 -8.98
N LEU A 233 22.66 -17.09 -8.00
CA LEU A 233 21.82 -15.92 -8.29
C LEU A 233 22.63 -14.81 -8.97
N SER A 234 22.03 -14.19 -9.98
CA SER A 234 22.60 -13.08 -10.74
C SER A 234 21.71 -11.82 -10.68
N GLU A 235 22.07 -10.78 -11.41
CA GLU A 235 21.19 -9.60 -11.63
C GLU A 235 20.21 -9.81 -12.78
N HIS A 236 20.14 -11.03 -13.33
CA HIS A 236 19.22 -11.38 -14.39
C HIS A 236 17.90 -11.88 -13.80
N TYR A 237 16.95 -10.96 -13.71
CA TYR A 237 15.59 -11.26 -13.31
C TYR A 237 14.68 -11.29 -14.53
N HIS A 238 13.68 -12.15 -14.49
CA HIS A 238 12.60 -12.21 -15.47
C HIS A 238 11.30 -11.78 -14.80
N LEU A 239 10.48 -10.98 -15.48
CA LEU A 239 9.11 -10.70 -15.02
C LEU A 239 8.22 -11.87 -15.43
N MET A 240 7.60 -12.53 -14.46
CA MET A 240 6.86 -13.77 -14.65
C MET A 240 5.55 -13.78 -13.85
N LEU A 241 4.62 -14.59 -14.35
CA LEU A 241 3.36 -14.94 -13.69
C LEU A 241 3.30 -16.46 -13.54
N ALA A 242 2.86 -16.93 -12.38
CA ALA A 242 2.64 -18.33 -12.07
C ALA A 242 1.21 -18.57 -11.58
N SER A 243 0.69 -19.78 -11.80
CA SER A 243 -0.60 -20.24 -11.26
C SER A 243 -0.46 -21.63 -10.65
N LYS A 244 -1.15 -21.84 -9.52
CA LYS A 244 -1.34 -23.16 -8.90
C LYS A 244 -2.41 -23.99 -9.60
N GLU A 245 -3.43 -23.33 -10.15
CA GLU A 245 -4.72 -23.95 -10.42
C GLU A 245 -4.98 -24.21 -11.91
N ARG A 246 -4.53 -23.31 -12.80
CA ARG A 246 -4.89 -23.39 -14.23
C ARG A 246 -3.73 -23.02 -15.16
N PRO A 247 -3.66 -23.62 -16.36
CA PRO A 247 -2.72 -23.22 -17.40
C PRO A 247 -2.84 -21.73 -17.74
N LEU A 248 -1.69 -21.10 -18.01
CA LEU A 248 -1.60 -19.71 -18.44
C LEU A 248 -1.36 -19.65 -19.94
N GLU A 249 -1.85 -18.58 -20.59
CA GLU A 249 -1.53 -18.35 -22.00
C GLU A 249 -0.03 -18.08 -22.19
N SER A 250 0.50 -18.47 -23.36
CA SER A 250 1.93 -18.36 -23.70
C SER A 250 2.84 -18.99 -22.62
N PRO A 251 2.77 -20.31 -22.41
CA PRO A 251 3.47 -20.98 -21.33
C PRO A 251 5.00 -20.83 -21.45
N ALA A 252 5.66 -20.70 -20.31
CA ALA A 252 7.10 -20.66 -20.17
C ALA A 252 7.57 -21.77 -19.20
N PRO A 253 8.82 -22.26 -19.33
CA PRO A 253 9.38 -23.18 -18.35
C PRO A 253 9.46 -22.55 -16.96
N LYS A 254 9.26 -23.37 -15.92
CA LYS A 254 9.49 -22.98 -14.53
C LYS A 254 10.96 -22.59 -14.32
N PRO A 255 11.26 -21.42 -13.71
CA PRO A 255 12.63 -21.01 -13.40
C PRO A 255 13.31 -21.96 -12.43
N ARG A 256 14.61 -22.23 -12.62
CA ARG A 256 15.37 -23.13 -11.74
C ARG A 256 15.47 -22.57 -10.32
N ALA A 257 15.56 -21.24 -10.17
CA ALA A 257 15.65 -20.60 -8.85
C ALA A 257 14.37 -20.81 -8.00
N ALA A 258 13.22 -20.97 -8.65
CA ALA A 258 11.92 -21.29 -8.04
C ALA A 258 11.69 -22.81 -7.94
N GLY A 259 12.73 -23.64 -8.02
CA GLY A 259 12.64 -25.11 -7.97
C GLY A 259 11.82 -25.64 -6.79
N ASN A 260 11.81 -24.94 -5.66
CA ASN A 260 11.06 -25.26 -4.44
C ASN A 260 9.54 -24.96 -4.52
N TRP A 261 9.03 -24.38 -5.60
CA TRP A 261 7.61 -24.06 -5.74
C TRP A 261 6.82 -25.20 -6.41
N ASN A 262 5.72 -25.64 -5.81
CA ASN A 262 4.81 -26.63 -6.40
C ASN A 262 3.77 -25.99 -7.34
N TRP A 263 4.17 -24.96 -8.09
CA TRP A 263 3.29 -24.22 -9.00
C TRP A 263 3.55 -24.69 -10.43
N PRO A 264 2.60 -25.39 -11.07
CA PRO A 264 2.86 -26.08 -12.33
C PRO A 264 2.81 -25.16 -13.56
N TYR A 265 2.10 -24.04 -13.50
CA TYR A 265 1.85 -23.19 -14.67
C TYR A 265 2.61 -21.87 -14.58
N TRP A 266 3.37 -21.54 -15.63
CA TRP A 266 4.22 -20.35 -15.68
C TRP A 266 4.11 -19.66 -17.05
N THR A 267 4.21 -18.34 -17.05
CA THR A 267 4.38 -17.49 -18.24
C THR A 267 5.28 -16.29 -17.89
N GLY A 268 5.79 -15.57 -18.87
CA GLY A 268 6.68 -14.43 -18.61
C GLY A 268 6.88 -13.52 -19.82
N LEU A 269 7.45 -12.33 -19.55
CA LEU A 269 7.89 -11.35 -20.55
C LEU A 269 9.41 -11.42 -20.81
N GLY A 270 10.09 -12.39 -20.21
CA GLY A 270 11.54 -12.54 -20.31
C GLY A 270 12.29 -11.59 -19.39
N ARG A 271 13.56 -11.33 -19.75
CA ARG A 271 14.51 -10.60 -18.91
C ARG A 271 14.12 -9.15 -18.70
N VAL A 272 14.17 -8.70 -17.45
CA VAL A 272 14.01 -7.31 -17.04
C VAL A 272 15.26 -6.53 -17.44
N VAL A 273 15.19 -5.89 -18.60
CA VAL A 273 16.24 -4.99 -19.13
C VAL A 273 15.79 -3.53 -19.19
N ARG A 274 14.53 -3.27 -18.87
CA ARG A 274 13.89 -1.95 -18.76
C ARG A 274 13.14 -1.87 -17.43
N PRO A 275 12.81 -0.66 -16.94
CA PRO A 275 11.93 -0.50 -15.80
C PRO A 275 10.62 -1.26 -15.99
N LEU A 276 10.16 -1.89 -14.91
CA LEU A 276 8.88 -2.58 -14.84
C LEU A 276 7.76 -1.53 -14.85
N THR A 277 6.69 -1.77 -15.60
CA THR A 277 5.55 -0.84 -15.69
C THR A 277 4.24 -1.56 -15.45
N ILE A 278 3.18 -0.78 -15.23
CA ILE A 278 1.84 -1.32 -15.03
C ILE A 278 1.36 -2.06 -16.28
N GLU A 279 1.75 -1.61 -17.47
CA GLU A 279 1.42 -2.26 -18.75
C GLU A 279 2.06 -3.64 -18.88
N ALA A 280 3.30 -3.80 -18.39
CA ALA A 280 3.99 -5.08 -18.38
C ALA A 280 3.31 -6.08 -17.43
N TYR A 281 2.85 -5.59 -16.27
CA TYR A 281 2.01 -6.39 -15.37
C TYR A 281 0.66 -6.73 -16.02
N ASP A 282 -0.03 -5.75 -16.60
CA ASP A 282 -1.33 -5.93 -17.25
C ASP A 282 -1.24 -6.93 -18.41
N GLU A 283 -0.13 -6.95 -19.16
CA GLU A 283 0.11 -7.95 -20.19
C GLU A 283 0.19 -9.36 -19.63
N LEU A 284 0.91 -9.58 -18.52
CA LEU A 284 0.97 -10.88 -17.88
C LEU A 284 -0.38 -11.27 -17.27
N LEU A 285 -1.05 -10.35 -16.57
CA LEU A 285 -2.34 -10.64 -15.94
C LEU A 285 -3.43 -10.96 -16.97
N ARG A 286 -3.33 -10.47 -18.21
CA ARG A 286 -4.21 -10.86 -19.33
C ARG A 286 -4.07 -12.33 -19.73
N ARG A 287 -2.95 -12.98 -19.42
CA ARG A 287 -2.69 -14.41 -19.73
C ARG A 287 -3.38 -15.37 -18.75
N ILE A 288 -4.11 -14.85 -17.76
CA ILE A 288 -4.97 -15.64 -16.88
C ILE A 288 -6.30 -15.85 -17.61
N PRO A 289 -6.66 -17.09 -18.00
CA PRO A 289 -7.93 -17.36 -18.65
C PRO A 289 -9.09 -17.03 -17.70
N THR A 290 -10.05 -16.26 -18.20
CA THR A 290 -11.32 -15.95 -17.52
C THR A 290 -12.22 -17.17 -17.48
#